data_AF-A0A2S6HF89-F1
#
_entry.id   AF-A0A2S6HF89-F1
#
_cell.length_a   1.000
_cell.length_b   1.000
_cell.length_c   1.000
_cell.angle_alpha   90.00
_cell.angle_beta   90.00
_cell.angle_gamma   90.00
#
_symmetry.space_group_name_H-M   'P 1'
#
loop_
_entity.id
_entity.type
_entity.pdbx_description
1 polymer ?
#
loop_
_entity_poly.entity_id
_entity_poly.type
_entity_poly.pdbx_seq_one_letter_code
_entity_poly.pdbx_strand_id
1 'polypeptide(L)'
;MKLKSIAVLMGAIALGLSSQANATEHHTAQALEHSAMATAHGQDGHADQLLKHAEEGLKHAEAAEKEHAEAHVHMTEAVKHLKEAIAHAKQGHADVGTQHTEEAMTHMRQSIGQ
;
A
#
# COMPACT_ATOMS: atom_id res chain seq x y z
N MET A 1 8.93 18.91 -30.74
CA MET A 1 7.97 19.83 -30.05
C MET A 1 6.61 19.13 -30.04
N LYS A 2 5.96 18.82 -28.92
CA LYS A 2 5.92 19.52 -27.63
C LYS A 2 5.74 18.49 -26.50
N LEU A 3 6.59 18.59 -25.47
CA LEU A 3 6.33 17.99 -24.16
C LEU A 3 4.98 18.53 -23.65
N LYS A 4 4.11 17.65 -23.16
CA LYS A 4 2.97 18.04 -22.34
C LYS A 4 3.27 17.65 -20.90
N SER A 5 3.62 18.69 -20.16
CA SER A 5 3.76 18.86 -18.72
C SER A 5 3.24 17.72 -17.85
N ILE A 6 4.17 16.98 -17.26
CA ILE A 6 3.94 16.23 -16.03
C ILE A 6 3.99 17.25 -14.90
N ALA A 7 2.83 17.61 -14.37
CA ALA A 7 2.75 18.35 -13.11
C ALA A 7 3.10 17.36 -11.99
N VAL A 8 4.37 17.32 -11.60
CA VAL A 8 4.81 16.61 -10.40
C VAL A 8 4.33 17.43 -9.21
N LEU A 9 3.18 17.05 -8.67
CA LEU A 9 2.73 17.55 -7.38
C LEU A 9 3.51 16.78 -6.30
N MET A 10 4.68 17.30 -5.92
CA MET A 10 5.37 16.85 -4.72
C MET A 10 4.53 17.22 -3.50
N GLY A 11 3.62 16.34 -3.11
CA GLY A 11 2.95 16.40 -1.82
C GLY A 11 3.92 15.99 -0.73
N ALA A 12 4.48 16.96 -0.01
CA ALA A 12 5.18 16.71 1.23
C ALA A 12 4.20 16.09 2.24
N ILE A 13 4.31 14.78 2.47
CA ILE A 13 3.56 14.10 3.53
C ILE A 13 4.25 14.43 4.85
N ALA A 14 3.83 15.52 5.47
CA ALA A 14 4.04 15.76 6.88
C ALA A 14 2.87 15.13 7.65
N LEU A 15 3.08 13.98 8.26
CA LEU A 15 2.11 13.39 9.18
C LEU A 15 2.79 13.12 10.53
N GLY A 16 2.76 14.16 11.37
CA GLY A 16 2.83 13.98 12.82
C GLY A 16 1.41 13.80 13.34
N LEU A 17 1.05 12.57 13.72
CA LEU A 17 -0.15 12.30 14.50
C LEU A 17 0.20 11.36 15.64
N SER A 18 0.43 11.98 16.79
CA SER A 18 0.48 11.33 18.10
C SER A 18 -0.95 10.90 18.48
N SER A 19 -1.39 9.75 17.99
CA SER A 19 -2.64 9.12 18.42
C SER A 19 -2.30 7.81 19.12
N GLN A 20 -2.80 7.66 20.34
CA GLN A 20 -2.64 6.45 21.14
C GLN A 20 -3.45 5.34 20.48
N ALA A 21 -2.83 4.61 19.56
CA ALA A 21 -3.46 3.59 18.74
C ALA A 21 -3.31 2.23 19.39
N ASN A 22 -4.40 1.45 19.35
CA ASN A 22 -4.35 0.01 19.61
C ASN A 22 -3.38 -0.67 18.61
N ALA A 23 -2.85 -1.85 18.93
CA ALA A 23 -1.86 -2.54 18.09
C ALA A 23 -2.36 -2.82 16.64
N THR A 24 -3.67 -2.92 16.47
CA THR A 24 -4.34 -3.19 15.19
C THR A 24 -4.41 -1.96 14.27
N GLU A 25 -4.76 -0.79 14.82
CA GLU A 25 -4.66 0.49 14.13
C GLU A 25 -3.21 0.76 13.72
N HIS A 26 -2.25 0.35 14.55
CA HIS A 26 -0.83 0.48 14.25
C HIS A 26 -0.42 -0.35 13.02
N HIS A 27 -0.80 -1.63 12.95
CA HIS A 27 -0.47 -2.45 11.78
C HIS A 27 -1.20 -2.03 10.50
N THR A 28 -2.46 -1.63 10.58
CA THR A 28 -3.18 -1.14 9.38
C THR A 28 -2.56 0.16 8.86
N ALA A 29 -2.16 1.08 9.75
CA ALA A 29 -1.48 2.31 9.35
C ALA A 29 -0.12 2.03 8.69
N GLN A 30 0.67 1.11 9.25
CA GLN A 30 1.95 0.70 8.65
C GLN A 30 1.75 0.03 7.28
N ALA A 31 0.73 -0.81 7.14
CA ALA A 31 0.39 -1.43 5.85
C ALA A 31 0.04 -0.38 4.79
N LEU A 32 -0.74 0.64 5.16
CA LEU A 32 -1.07 1.77 4.29
C LEU A 32 0.15 2.61 3.93
N GLU A 33 1.02 2.91 4.88
CA GLU A 33 2.24 3.69 4.67
C GLU A 33 3.16 3.00 3.66
N HIS A 34 3.45 1.72 3.89
CA HIS A 34 4.27 0.93 2.99
C HIS A 34 3.61 0.75 1.62
N SER A 35 2.29 0.53 1.55
CA SER A 35 1.59 0.44 0.27
C SER A 35 1.64 1.76 -0.51
N ALA A 36 1.53 2.92 0.17
CA ALA A 36 1.65 4.23 -0.46
C ALA A 36 3.07 4.48 -1.02
N MET A 37 4.11 4.07 -0.29
CA MET A 37 5.49 4.10 -0.80
C MET A 37 5.68 3.16 -1.99
N ALA A 38 5.08 1.96 -1.96
CA ALA A 38 5.12 1.03 -3.07
C ALA A 38 4.44 1.61 -4.32
N THR A 39 3.25 2.21 -4.18
CA THR A 39 2.56 2.91 -5.25
C THR A 39 3.40 4.05 -5.81
N ALA A 40 3.98 4.91 -4.96
CA ALA A 40 4.81 6.03 -5.42
C ALA A 40 6.02 5.55 -6.24
N HIS A 41 6.74 4.55 -5.73
CA HIS A 41 7.86 3.94 -6.47
C HIS A 41 7.40 3.24 -7.75
N GLY A 42 6.27 2.54 -7.72
CA GLY A 42 5.71 1.86 -8.87
C GLY A 42 5.27 2.83 -9.99
N GLN A 43 4.70 3.98 -9.64
CA GLN A 43 4.36 5.06 -10.57
C GLN A 43 5.61 5.64 -11.28
N ASP A 44 6.76 5.60 -10.62
CA ASP A 44 8.06 5.97 -11.21
C ASP A 44 8.72 4.81 -12.00
N GLY A 45 8.09 3.64 -12.10
CA GLY A 45 8.65 2.46 -12.76
C GLY A 45 9.68 1.67 -11.92
N HIS A 46 9.83 2.01 -10.65
CA HIS A 46 10.82 1.41 -9.74
C HIS A 46 10.33 0.07 -9.16
N ALA A 47 10.28 -0.98 -9.99
CA ALA A 47 9.75 -2.30 -9.60
C ALA A 47 10.42 -2.89 -8.34
N ASP A 48 11.73 -2.74 -8.17
CA ASP A 48 12.46 -3.27 -7.00
C ASP A 48 12.06 -2.55 -5.69
N GLN A 49 11.82 -1.24 -5.75
CA GLN A 49 11.40 -0.46 -4.58
C GLN A 49 9.92 -0.70 -4.27
N LEU A 50 9.08 -0.80 -5.31
CA LEU A 50 7.70 -1.27 -5.18
C LEU A 50 7.68 -2.61 -4.44
N LEU A 51 8.46 -3.59 -4.92
CA LEU A 51 8.54 -4.92 -4.32
C LEU A 51 8.90 -4.85 -2.84
N LYS A 52 9.96 -4.13 -2.50
CA LYS A 52 10.40 -3.96 -1.10
C LYS A 52 9.28 -3.44 -0.21
N HIS A 53 8.61 -2.37 -0.65
CA HIS A 53 7.57 -1.74 0.15
C HIS A 53 6.29 -2.59 0.19
N ALA A 54 5.92 -3.27 -0.90
CA ALA A 54 4.78 -4.19 -0.91
C ALA A 54 5.01 -5.40 0.01
N GLU A 55 6.23 -5.95 0.10
CA GLU A 55 6.56 -7.04 1.04
C GLU A 55 6.45 -6.60 2.50
N GLU A 56 6.89 -5.38 2.84
CA GLU A 56 6.70 -4.82 4.20
C GLU A 56 5.22 -4.52 4.49
N GLY A 57 4.49 -3.95 3.53
CA GLY A 57 3.06 -3.72 3.65
C GLY A 57 2.28 -5.02 3.87
N LEU A 58 2.67 -6.10 3.19
CA LEU A 58 2.05 -7.42 3.35
C LEU A 58 2.22 -7.98 4.76
N LYS A 59 3.42 -7.86 5.35
CA LYS A 59 3.66 -8.32 6.73
C LYS A 59 2.72 -7.65 7.72
N HIS A 60 2.52 -6.33 7.56
CA HIS A 60 1.62 -5.56 8.41
C HIS A 60 0.15 -5.87 8.13
N ALA A 61 -0.25 -6.03 6.88
CA ALA A 61 -1.61 -6.41 6.51
C ALA A 61 -1.99 -7.80 7.06
N GLU A 62 -1.10 -8.79 6.97
CA GLU A 62 -1.31 -10.14 7.54
C GLU A 62 -1.33 -10.16 9.07
N ALA A 63 -0.68 -9.18 9.73
CA ALA A 63 -0.79 -9.00 11.17
C ALA A 63 -2.15 -8.39 11.53
N ALA A 64 -2.56 -7.31 10.85
CA ALA A 64 -3.85 -6.67 11.05
C ALA A 64 -5.05 -7.61 10.77
N GLU A 65 -4.95 -8.46 9.74
CA GLU A 65 -5.98 -9.45 9.36
C GLU A 65 -6.32 -10.41 10.50
N LYS A 66 -5.34 -10.77 11.33
CA LYS A 66 -5.50 -11.73 12.44
C LYS A 66 -6.14 -11.12 13.68
N GLU A 67 -6.09 -9.80 13.82
CA GLU A 67 -6.48 -9.10 15.04
C GLU A 67 -7.94 -8.63 15.02
N HIS A 68 -8.59 -8.55 13.86
CA HIS A 68 -9.90 -7.90 13.73
C HIS A 68 -10.91 -8.70 12.90
N ALA A 69 -12.00 -9.15 13.54
CA ALA A 69 -13.03 -9.97 12.89
C ALA A 69 -13.86 -9.22 11.83
N GLU A 70 -14.18 -7.93 12.08
CA GLU A 70 -14.95 -7.10 11.13
C GLU A 70 -14.08 -6.60 9.97
N ALA A 71 -12.78 -6.41 10.20
CA ALA A 71 -11.84 -5.99 9.17
C ALA A 71 -11.44 -7.15 8.24
N HIS A 72 -11.76 -8.40 8.63
CA HIS A 72 -11.23 -9.60 8.01
C HIS A 72 -11.49 -9.62 6.50
N VAL A 73 -12.71 -9.35 6.03
CA VAL A 73 -13.01 -9.44 4.59
C VAL A 73 -12.19 -8.45 3.75
N HIS A 74 -12.17 -7.18 4.15
CA HIS A 74 -11.42 -6.18 3.39
C HIS A 74 -9.91 -6.33 3.57
N MET A 75 -9.43 -6.64 4.77
CA MET A 75 -8.01 -6.87 4.99
C MET A 75 -7.51 -8.12 4.24
N THR A 76 -8.32 -9.19 4.14
CA THR A 76 -8.01 -10.36 3.31
C THR A 76 -7.86 -9.99 1.84
N GLU A 77 -8.75 -9.17 1.28
CA GLU A 77 -8.59 -8.70 -0.10
C GLU A 77 -7.36 -7.80 -0.25
N ALA A 78 -7.06 -6.94 0.73
CA ALA A 78 -5.83 -6.15 0.72
C ALA A 78 -4.56 -7.02 0.69
N VAL A 79 -4.52 -8.08 1.52
CA VAL A 79 -3.44 -9.08 1.55
C VAL A 79 -3.29 -9.76 0.18
N LYS A 80 -4.40 -10.13 -0.47
CA LYS A 80 -4.40 -10.75 -1.79
C LYS A 80 -3.84 -9.80 -2.86
N HIS A 81 -4.30 -8.55 -2.88
CA HIS A 81 -3.77 -7.56 -3.82
C HIS A 81 -2.28 -7.27 -3.59
N LEU A 82 -1.81 -7.21 -2.35
CA LEU A 82 -0.37 -7.09 -2.07
C LEU A 82 0.44 -8.29 -2.58
N LYS A 83 -0.09 -9.51 -2.48
CA LYS A 83 0.56 -10.71 -3.05
C LYS A 83 0.66 -10.63 -4.57
N GLU A 84 -0.38 -10.16 -5.25
CA GLU A 84 -0.34 -9.92 -6.71
C GLU A 84 0.64 -8.79 -7.06
N ALA A 85 0.67 -7.70 -6.29
CA ALA A 85 1.62 -6.62 -6.48
C ALA A 85 3.08 -7.12 -6.40
N ILE A 86 3.39 -7.94 -5.40
CA ILE A 86 4.70 -8.59 -5.22
C ILE A 86 5.01 -9.51 -6.41
N ALA A 87 4.05 -10.31 -6.86
CA ALA A 87 4.24 -11.23 -7.98
C ALA A 87 4.57 -10.49 -9.28
N HIS A 88 3.88 -9.37 -9.55
CA HIS A 88 4.12 -8.52 -10.71
C HIS A 88 5.43 -7.75 -10.59
N ALA A 89 5.75 -7.20 -9.41
CA ALA A 89 7.00 -6.48 -9.20
C ALA A 89 8.24 -7.38 -9.34
N LYS A 90 8.17 -8.65 -8.91
CA LYS A 90 9.22 -9.67 -9.16
C LYS A 90 9.47 -9.94 -10.65
N GLN A 91 8.50 -9.64 -11.51
CA GLN A 91 8.63 -9.74 -12.97
C GLN A 91 9.07 -8.42 -13.62
N GLY A 92 9.31 -7.36 -12.83
CA GLY A 92 9.60 -6.02 -13.34
C GLY A 92 8.36 -5.25 -13.82
N HIS A 93 7.15 -5.78 -13.61
CA HIS A 93 5.88 -5.14 -14.01
C HIS A 93 5.46 -4.08 -12.96
N ALA A 94 6.21 -2.98 -12.89
CA ALA A 94 5.95 -1.90 -11.92
C ALA A 94 4.54 -1.30 -12.08
N ASP A 95 4.06 -1.17 -13.31
CA ASP A 95 2.74 -0.64 -13.65
C ASP A 95 1.60 -1.51 -13.06
N VAL A 96 1.62 -2.82 -13.32
CA VAL A 96 0.60 -3.74 -12.80
C VAL A 96 0.73 -3.90 -11.28
N GLY A 97 1.97 -3.92 -10.76
CA GLY A 97 2.20 -3.92 -9.31
C GLY A 97 1.63 -2.69 -8.61
N THR A 98 1.65 -1.53 -9.28
CA THR A 98 1.08 -0.27 -8.78
C THR A 98 -0.43 -0.36 -8.68
N GLN A 99 -1.10 -0.90 -9.70
CA GLN A 99 -2.56 -1.06 -9.71
C GLN A 99 -3.02 -1.90 -8.51
N HIS A 100 -2.35 -3.02 -8.26
CA HIS A 100 -2.69 -3.86 -7.12
C HIS A 100 -2.36 -3.22 -5.77
N THR A 101 -1.31 -2.40 -5.66
CA THR A 101 -1.06 -1.67 -4.40
C THR A 101 -2.13 -0.60 -4.14
N GLU A 102 -2.64 0.08 -5.17
CA GLU A 102 -3.77 1.02 -5.05
C GLU A 102 -5.07 0.32 -4.62
N GLU A 103 -5.36 -0.86 -5.17
CA GLU A 103 -6.49 -1.70 -4.76
C GLU A 103 -6.35 -2.18 -3.31
N ALA A 104 -5.14 -2.61 -2.92
CA ALA A 104 -4.87 -3.01 -1.54
C ALA A 104 -5.14 -1.86 -0.56
N MET A 105 -4.67 -0.64 -0.87
CA MET A 105 -4.92 0.54 -0.04
C MET A 105 -6.40 0.90 0.05
N THR A 106 -7.17 0.67 -1.01
CA THR A 106 -8.63 0.89 -1.00
C THR A 106 -9.29 -0.03 0.02
N HIS A 107 -8.96 -1.31 -0.02
CA HIS A 107 -9.49 -2.27 0.94
C HIS A 107 -9.00 -2.03 2.38
N MET A 108 -7.74 -1.65 2.58
CA MET A 108 -7.25 -1.29 3.92
C MET A 108 -8.06 -0.15 4.56
N ARG A 109 -8.41 0.89 3.80
CA ARG A 109 -9.25 1.99 4.30
C ARG A 109 -10.66 1.52 4.66
N GLN A 110 -11.27 0.70 3.79
CA GLN A 110 -12.58 0.09 4.07
C GLN A 110 -12.55 -0.78 5.33
N SER A 111 -11.43 -1.45 5.61
CA SER A 111 -11.25 -2.31 6.77
C SER A 111 -11.26 -1.55 8.12
N ILE A 112 -10.99 -0.24 8.10
CA ILE A 112 -11.03 0.67 9.26
C ILE A 112 -12.21 1.67 9.18
N GLY A 113 -13.16 1.45 8.26
CA GLY A 113 -14.35 2.28 8.10
C GLY A 113 -14.10 3.65 7.46
N GLN A 114 -13.03 3.79 6.66
CA GLN A 114 -12.67 5.01 5.93
C GLN A 114 -12.89 4.89 4.42
#